data_AF-A0A374E1S2-F1
#
_entry.id   AF-A0A374E1S2-F1
#
_cell.length_a   1.000
_cell.length_b   1.000
_cell.length_c   1.000
_cell.angle_alpha   90.00
_cell.angle_beta   90.00
_cell.angle_gamma   90.00
#
_symmetry.space_group_name_H-M   'P 1'
#
loop_
_entity.id
_entity.type
_entity.pdbx_description
1 polymer ?
#
loop_
_entity_poly.entity_id
_entity_poly.type
_entity_poly.pdbx_seq_one_letter_code
_entity_poly.pdbx_strand_id
1 'polypeptide(L)'
;MGRQINFYMSDKMRQEFVDFLTNKGFCYVDDGVCEEVTYIAPSDIYSSFKVYLYKKEFGKIYLRDTGIVKYIDGCYNPVIEYIISRPITKTVKRILNGRVWMTSDDLYDENADRELMTKEYNKIIRWLKKHLLYENIEAEKYTYCKHGGYTIKEYIDEEAIRMITEDGFTLG
;
A
#
# COMPACT_ATOMS: atom_id res chain seq x y z
N MET A 1 2.32 -15.52 -8.95
CA MET A 1 3.11 -14.83 -7.89
C MET A 1 3.20 -13.36 -8.24
N GLY A 2 2.65 -12.46 -7.42
CA GLY A 2 2.61 -11.01 -7.68
C GLY A 2 3.91 -10.27 -7.36
N ARG A 3 3.97 -8.98 -7.69
CA ARG A 3 5.10 -8.07 -7.41
C ARG A 3 4.76 -7.20 -6.20
N GLN A 4 5.71 -7.04 -5.27
CA GLN A 4 5.47 -6.30 -4.04
C GLN A 4 6.66 -5.43 -3.61
N ILE A 5 6.34 -4.34 -2.92
CA ILE A 5 7.27 -3.56 -2.10
C ILE A 5 6.58 -3.24 -0.78
N ASN A 6 7.30 -3.36 0.32
CA ASN A 6 6.83 -2.90 1.62
C ASN A 6 7.62 -1.66 2.04
N PHE A 7 7.02 -0.85 2.90
CA PHE A 7 7.62 0.38 3.38
C PHE A 7 7.03 0.87 4.69
N TYR A 8 7.73 1.79 5.33
CA TYR A 8 7.27 2.55 6.48
C TYR A 8 7.35 4.04 6.18
N MET A 9 6.30 4.77 6.53
CA MET A 9 6.20 6.21 6.28
C MET A 9 5.73 6.96 7.52
N SER A 10 6.34 8.11 7.78
CA SER A 10 5.76 9.20 8.57
C SER A 10 4.46 9.72 7.94
N ASP A 11 3.66 10.46 8.72
CA ASP A 11 2.45 11.10 8.19
C ASP A 11 2.76 12.07 7.05
N LYS A 12 3.90 12.78 7.14
CA LYS A 12 4.36 13.70 6.11
C LYS A 12 4.72 12.98 4.82
N MET A 13 5.56 11.95 4.89
CA MET A 13 5.94 11.18 3.69
C MET A 13 4.73 10.49 3.05
N ARG A 14 3.79 10.02 3.88
CA ARG A 14 2.52 9.45 3.39
C ARG A 14 1.69 10.49 2.63
N GLN A 15 1.61 11.73 3.11
CA GLN A 15 0.93 12.82 2.40
C GLN A 15 1.57 13.04 1.02
N GLU A 16 2.90 13.17 0.97
CA GLU A 16 3.64 13.36 -0.28
C GLU A 16 3.41 12.21 -1.27
N PHE A 17 3.31 10.97 -0.77
CA PHE A 17 3.03 9.81 -1.59
C PHE A 17 1.59 9.82 -2.14
N VAL A 18 0.60 10.18 -1.33
CA VAL A 18 -0.80 10.33 -1.78
C VAL A 18 -0.92 11.44 -2.81
N ASP A 19 -0.25 12.57 -2.61
CA ASP A 19 -0.22 13.69 -3.57
C ASP A 19 0.40 13.24 -4.89
N PHE A 20 1.51 12.49 -4.84
CA PHE A 20 2.12 11.90 -6.03
C PHE A 20 1.15 10.99 -6.79
N LEU A 21 0.45 10.08 -6.09
CA LEU A 21 -0.52 9.17 -6.70
C LEU A 21 -1.69 9.93 -7.33
N THR A 22 -2.25 10.91 -6.63
CA THR A 22 -3.34 11.76 -7.12
C THR A 22 -2.90 12.55 -8.36
N ASN A 23 -1.70 13.14 -8.34
CA ASN A 23 -1.12 13.87 -9.48
C ASN A 23 -0.81 12.96 -10.68
N LYS A 24 -0.63 11.65 -10.46
CA LYS A 24 -0.53 10.66 -11.54
C LYS A 24 -1.88 10.22 -12.08
N GLY A 25 -2.98 10.71 -11.53
CA GLY A 25 -4.35 10.41 -11.96
C GLY A 25 -4.86 9.06 -11.49
N PHE A 26 -4.33 8.54 -10.38
CA PHE A 26 -4.94 7.36 -9.75
C PHE A 26 -6.22 7.73 -9.03
N CYS A 27 -7.26 6.93 -9.23
CA CYS A 27 -8.41 6.86 -8.37
C CYS A 27 -8.17 5.86 -7.26
N TYR A 28 -8.81 6.09 -6.11
CA TYR A 28 -8.76 5.19 -4.96
C TYR A 28 -10.09 4.49 -4.87
N VAL A 29 -10.06 3.17 -4.92
CA VAL A 29 -11.24 2.32 -4.88
C VAL A 29 -11.25 1.61 -3.52
N ASP A 30 -12.41 1.60 -2.88
CA ASP A 30 -12.63 0.93 -1.61
C ASP A 30 -12.38 -0.57 -1.74
N ASP A 31 -11.75 -1.18 -0.74
CA ASP A 31 -11.47 -2.61 -0.68
C ASP A 31 -12.50 -3.41 0.12
N GLY A 32 -13.52 -2.73 0.66
CA GLY A 32 -14.59 -3.30 1.46
C GLY A 32 -15.68 -4.05 0.67
N VAL A 33 -16.66 -4.55 1.45
CA VAL A 33 -17.89 -5.12 0.91
C VAL A 33 -18.73 -4.01 0.30
N CYS A 34 -19.15 -4.19 -0.96
CA CYS A 34 -19.82 -3.16 -1.73
C CYS A 34 -20.76 -3.76 -2.78
N GLU A 35 -21.93 -3.15 -2.99
CA GLU A 35 -22.87 -3.54 -4.06
C GLU A 35 -22.47 -2.98 -5.43
N GLU A 36 -21.72 -1.89 -5.42
CA GLU A 36 -21.16 -1.22 -6.59
C GLU A 36 -19.74 -0.72 -6.31
N VAL A 37 -18.96 -0.41 -7.35
CA VAL A 37 -17.59 0.07 -7.19
C VAL A 37 -17.60 1.45 -6.54
N THR A 38 -17.09 1.54 -5.31
CA THR A 38 -17.01 2.79 -4.53
C THR A 38 -15.64 3.42 -4.64
N TYR A 39 -15.61 4.73 -4.92
CA TYR A 39 -14.38 5.52 -4.96
C TYR A 39 -14.24 6.37 -3.70
N ILE A 40 -13.00 6.46 -3.21
CA ILE A 40 -12.63 7.22 -2.01
C ILE A 40 -11.94 8.51 -2.45
N ALA A 41 -12.32 9.64 -1.84
CA ALA A 41 -11.64 10.91 -2.08
C ALA A 41 -10.21 10.87 -1.51
N PRO A 42 -9.23 11.57 -2.10
CA PRO A 42 -7.85 11.55 -1.60
C PRO A 42 -7.70 11.91 -0.12
N SER A 43 -8.53 12.84 0.38
CA SER A 43 -8.56 13.25 1.79
C SER A 43 -8.97 12.13 2.75
N ASP A 44 -9.74 11.16 2.28
CA ASP A 44 -10.38 10.17 3.13
C ASP A 44 -9.55 8.88 3.24
N ILE A 45 -8.54 8.74 2.37
CA ILE A 45 -7.59 7.61 2.36
C ILE A 45 -6.95 7.40 3.74
N TYR A 46 -6.65 8.47 4.47
CA TYR A 46 -5.96 8.37 5.77
C TYR A 46 -6.76 7.60 6.84
N SER A 47 -8.07 7.45 6.65
CA SER A 47 -8.93 6.64 7.50
C SER A 47 -8.89 5.14 7.14
N SER A 48 -8.61 4.82 5.87
CA SER A 48 -8.56 3.46 5.35
C SER A 48 -7.29 2.71 5.77
N PHE A 49 -7.39 1.39 5.85
CA PHE A 49 -6.22 0.51 6.04
C PHE A 49 -5.61 0.10 4.69
N LYS A 50 -6.48 -0.14 3.70
CA LYS A 50 -6.13 -0.58 2.36
C LYS A 50 -7.06 0.12 1.37
N VAL A 51 -6.55 0.35 0.16
CA VAL A 51 -7.31 0.81 -1.00
C VAL A 51 -6.75 0.14 -2.25
N TYR A 52 -7.53 0.16 -3.33
CA TYR A 52 -7.07 -0.20 -4.66
C TYR A 52 -6.78 1.06 -5.47
N LEU A 53 -5.58 1.16 -6.04
CA LEU A 53 -5.19 2.19 -6.99
C LEU A 53 -5.66 1.75 -8.39
N TYR A 54 -6.44 2.61 -9.03
CA TYR A 54 -7.07 2.31 -10.29
C TYR A 54 -6.98 3.47 -11.26
N LYS A 55 -6.91 3.14 -12.54
CA LYS A 55 -7.07 4.06 -13.67
C LYS A 55 -8.04 3.40 -14.63
N LYS A 56 -8.97 4.17 -15.19
CA LYS A 56 -9.96 3.64 -16.14
C LYS A 56 -9.31 2.93 -17.34
N GLU A 57 -8.10 3.36 -17.70
CA GLU A 57 -7.29 2.80 -18.77
C GLU A 57 -6.76 1.40 -18.46
N PHE A 58 -6.80 0.94 -17.20
CA PHE A 58 -6.35 -0.41 -16.84
C PHE A 58 -7.32 -1.50 -17.28
N GLY A 59 -8.59 -1.17 -17.50
CA GLY A 59 -9.64 -2.13 -17.83
C GLY A 59 -10.83 -1.99 -16.87
N LYS A 60 -11.82 -2.86 -17.01
CA LYS A 60 -13.06 -2.79 -16.21
C LYS A 60 -12.89 -3.52 -14.86
N ILE A 61 -13.46 -2.95 -13.80
CA ILE A 61 -13.59 -3.61 -12.49
C ILE A 61 -14.89 -4.41 -12.43
N TYR A 62 -14.80 -5.62 -11.89
CA TYR A 62 -15.90 -6.53 -11.61
C TYR A 62 -15.96 -6.87 -10.12
N LEU A 63 -17.17 -6.85 -9.59
CA LEU A 63 -17.42 -7.31 -8.23
C LEU A 63 -17.52 -8.83 -8.23
N ARG A 64 -16.78 -9.45 -7.32
CA ARG A 64 -16.89 -10.87 -7.02
C ARG A 64 -18.07 -11.07 -6.07
N ASP A 65 -19.09 -11.78 -6.55
CA ASP A 65 -20.27 -12.13 -5.76
C ASP A 65 -20.12 -13.55 -5.20
N THR A 66 -20.23 -13.68 -3.89
CA THR A 66 -20.19 -14.98 -3.19
C THR A 66 -21.57 -15.53 -2.85
N GLY A 67 -22.64 -14.80 -3.19
CA GLY A 67 -24.01 -15.04 -2.76
C GLY A 67 -24.36 -14.46 -1.38
N ILE A 68 -23.37 -13.95 -0.64
CA ILE A 68 -23.53 -13.34 0.69
C ILE A 68 -23.02 -11.90 0.67
N VAL A 69 -21.85 -11.70 0.07
CA VAL A 69 -21.20 -10.39 -0.07
C VAL A 69 -20.63 -10.24 -1.47
N LYS A 70 -20.58 -8.99 -1.91
CA LYS A 70 -19.87 -8.53 -3.09
C LYS A 70 -18.66 -7.69 -2.69
N TYR A 71 -17.55 -7.88 -3.38
CA TYR A 71 -16.32 -7.13 -3.12
C TYR A 71 -15.41 -7.13 -4.34
N ILE A 72 -14.38 -6.29 -4.32
CA ILE A 72 -13.34 -6.26 -5.35
C ILE A 72 -12.21 -7.21 -4.95
N ASP A 73 -12.06 -8.28 -5.74
CA ASP A 73 -10.92 -9.17 -5.62
C ASP A 73 -9.74 -8.62 -6.43
N GLY A 74 -8.73 -8.08 -5.74
CA GLY A 74 -7.54 -7.51 -6.36
C GLY A 74 -6.69 -8.52 -7.14
N CYS A 75 -6.94 -9.82 -7.00
CA CYS A 75 -6.28 -10.84 -7.82
C CYS A 75 -6.91 -10.98 -9.21
N TYR A 76 -8.17 -10.57 -9.40
CA TYR A 76 -8.90 -10.74 -10.67
C TYR A 76 -9.28 -9.41 -11.33
N ASN A 77 -9.03 -8.30 -10.65
CA ASN A 77 -9.38 -6.97 -11.11
C ASN A 77 -8.14 -6.16 -11.52
N PRO A 78 -8.24 -5.30 -12.54
CA PRO A 78 -7.12 -4.49 -13.04
C PRO A 78 -6.77 -3.33 -12.10
N VAL A 79 -6.33 -3.66 -10.89
CA VAL A 79 -5.99 -2.72 -9.83
C VAL A 79 -4.61 -3.01 -9.25
N ILE A 80 -4.03 -2.01 -8.59
CA ILE A 80 -2.82 -2.15 -7.78
C ILE A 80 -3.24 -1.98 -6.32
N GLU A 81 -2.94 -2.94 -5.46
CA GLU A 81 -3.24 -2.84 -4.04
C GLU A 81 -2.28 -1.87 -3.35
N TYR A 82 -2.82 -1.03 -2.48
CA TYR A 82 -2.08 -0.15 -1.58
C TYR A 82 -2.56 -0.32 -0.13
N ILE A 83 -1.71 -0.94 0.69
CA ILE A 83 -1.83 -0.92 2.16
C ILE A 83 -1.15 0.34 2.67
N ILE A 84 -1.88 1.12 3.46
CA ILE A 84 -1.47 2.44 3.90
C ILE A 84 -0.57 2.33 5.13
N SER A 85 0.70 2.71 4.99
CA SER A 85 1.60 2.87 6.14
C SER A 85 1.10 4.01 7.02
N ARG A 86 1.14 3.87 8.34
CA ARG A 86 0.74 4.95 9.26
C ARG A 86 1.35 4.82 10.65
N PRO A 87 1.81 5.92 11.25
CA PRO A 87 2.04 5.98 12.68
C PRO A 87 0.74 5.84 13.48
N ILE A 88 0.82 5.13 14.59
CA ILE A 88 -0.21 5.02 15.62
C ILE A 88 0.42 5.50 16.92
N THR A 89 -0.32 6.32 17.68
CA THR A 89 0.14 6.91 18.94
C THR A 89 -0.85 6.76 20.09
N LYS A 90 -2.13 6.45 19.80
CA LYS A 90 -3.21 6.45 20.81
C LYS A 90 -3.07 5.36 21.88
N THR A 91 -2.53 4.20 21.52
CA THR A 91 -2.44 3.03 22.41
C THR A 91 -1.03 2.47 22.49
N VAL A 92 -0.30 2.50 21.37
CA VAL A 92 1.10 2.08 21.26
C VAL A 92 1.77 2.99 20.25
N LYS A 93 3.00 3.45 20.52
CA LYS A 93 3.84 4.13 19.53
C LYS A 93 4.35 3.11 18.52
N ARG A 94 3.68 3.01 17.37
CA ARG A 94 3.97 2.01 16.35
C ARG A 94 3.77 2.57 14.95
N ILE A 95 4.65 2.25 14.01
CA ILE A 95 4.48 2.60 12.59
C ILE A 95 4.05 1.34 11.85
N LEU A 96 2.82 1.34 11.32
CA LEU A 96 2.31 0.21 10.55
C LEU A 96 2.95 0.14 9.17
N ASN A 97 3.26 -1.08 8.74
CA ASN A 97 3.76 -1.35 7.40
C ASN A 97 2.76 -0.93 6.32
N GLY A 98 3.25 -0.25 5.30
CA GLY A 98 2.57 -0.06 4.03
C GLY A 98 3.10 -1.03 2.99
N ARG A 99 2.27 -1.32 2.00
CA ARG A 99 2.59 -2.22 0.90
C ARG A 99 1.99 -1.71 -0.40
N VAL A 100 2.75 -1.81 -1.48
CA VAL A 100 2.18 -1.73 -2.83
C VAL A 100 2.37 -3.08 -3.51
N TRP A 101 1.26 -3.66 -3.95
CA TRP A 101 1.22 -5.00 -4.54
C TRP A 101 0.43 -5.02 -5.85
N MET A 102 0.95 -5.75 -6.82
CA MET A 102 0.30 -6.00 -8.11
C MET A 102 0.27 -7.50 -8.33
N THR A 103 -0.90 -8.07 -8.65
CA THR A 103 -1.02 -9.52 -8.85
C THR A 103 -0.24 -9.98 -10.09
N SER A 104 -0.04 -11.29 -10.22
CA SER A 104 0.59 -11.86 -11.42
C SER A 104 -0.30 -11.73 -12.63
N ASP A 105 0.35 -11.58 -13.79
CA ASP A 105 -0.29 -11.45 -15.10
C ASP A 105 -1.34 -12.55 -15.35
N ASP A 106 -1.14 -13.77 -14.84
CA ASP A 106 -2.01 -14.93 -15.11
C ASP A 106 -3.41 -14.89 -14.44
N LEU A 107 -3.66 -13.95 -13.53
CA LEU A 107 -4.89 -13.91 -12.73
C LEU A 107 -5.89 -12.82 -13.14
N TYR A 108 -5.49 -11.89 -14.02
CA TYR A 108 -6.33 -10.77 -14.45
C TYR A 108 -7.35 -11.14 -15.52
N ASP A 109 -8.45 -10.39 -15.58
CA ASP A 109 -9.37 -10.32 -16.73
C ASP A 109 -8.57 -10.17 -18.04
N GLU A 110 -8.99 -10.88 -19.09
CA GLU A 110 -8.36 -10.90 -20.42
C GLU A 110 -8.30 -9.50 -21.08
N ASN A 111 -9.15 -8.57 -20.65
CA ASN A 111 -9.25 -7.21 -21.16
C ASN A 111 -8.44 -6.18 -20.33
N ALA A 112 -7.66 -6.62 -19.34
CA ALA A 112 -6.80 -5.73 -18.57
C ALA A 112 -5.58 -5.27 -19.40
N ASP A 113 -5.28 -3.97 -19.38
CA ASP A 113 -4.05 -3.43 -19.99
C ASP A 113 -2.85 -3.64 -19.06
N ARG A 114 -2.26 -4.83 -19.17
CA ARG A 114 -1.16 -5.30 -18.31
C ARG A 114 0.12 -4.50 -18.49
N GLU A 115 0.40 -4.08 -19.72
CA GLU A 115 1.61 -3.31 -20.02
C GLU A 115 1.53 -1.94 -19.36
N LEU A 116 0.37 -1.28 -19.48
CA LEU A 116 0.13 -0.01 -18.82
C LEU A 116 0.16 -0.14 -17.30
N MET A 117 -0.51 -1.13 -16.72
CA MET A 117 -0.47 -1.40 -15.28
C MET A 117 0.96 -1.62 -14.78
N THR A 118 1.73 -2.46 -15.46
CA THR A 118 3.15 -2.70 -15.12
C THR A 118 3.97 -1.42 -15.20
N LYS A 119 3.76 -0.60 -16.22
CA LYS A 119 4.44 0.69 -16.40
C LYS A 119 4.11 1.66 -15.27
N GLU A 120 2.84 1.76 -14.88
CA GLU A 120 2.37 2.61 -13.80
C GLU A 120 2.85 2.11 -12.42
N TYR A 121 2.77 0.81 -12.15
CA TYR A 121 3.37 0.17 -10.97
C TYR A 121 4.86 0.52 -10.87
N ASN A 122 5.63 0.36 -11.95
CA ASN A 122 7.05 0.69 -11.96
C ASN A 122 7.33 2.18 -11.70
N LYS A 123 6.42 3.09 -12.06
CA LYS A 123 6.54 4.52 -11.68
C LYS A 123 6.35 4.71 -10.18
N ILE A 124 5.39 4.02 -9.58
CA ILE A 124 5.19 4.01 -8.12
C ILE A 124 6.44 3.50 -7.41
N ILE A 125 6.96 2.34 -7.83
CA ILE A 125 8.18 1.75 -7.25
C ILE A 125 9.37 2.70 -7.37
N ARG A 126 9.58 3.32 -8.54
CA ARG A 126 10.68 4.29 -8.71
C ARG A 126 10.52 5.50 -7.79
N TRP A 127 9.29 5.98 -7.58
CA TRP A 127 9.04 7.08 -6.67
C TRP A 127 9.38 6.67 -5.23
N LEU A 128 8.87 5.52 -4.77
CA LEU A 128 9.16 5.00 -3.42
C LEU A 128 10.66 4.85 -3.18
N LYS A 129 11.38 4.20 -4.11
CA LYS A 129 12.84 4.02 -4.01
C LYS A 129 13.65 5.31 -4.06
N LYS A 130 13.07 6.40 -4.57
CA LYS A 130 13.74 7.71 -4.65
C LYS A 130 13.59 8.51 -3.36
N HIS A 131 12.48 8.34 -2.63
CA HIS A 131 12.15 9.14 -1.45
C HIS A 131 12.29 8.38 -0.14
N LEU A 132 12.38 7.05 -0.20
CA LEU A 132 12.61 6.20 0.96
C LEU A 132 14.02 5.64 0.94
N LEU A 133 14.63 5.58 2.12
CA LEU A 133 15.90 4.91 2.34
C LEU A 133 15.67 3.39 2.37
N TYR A 134 16.63 2.63 1.86
CA TYR A 134 16.63 1.19 1.95
C TYR A 134 17.58 0.76 3.06
N GLU A 135 17.02 0.49 4.24
CA GLU A 135 17.80 0.33 5.47
C GLU A 135 17.66 -1.07 6.06
N ASN A 136 18.70 -1.50 6.78
CA ASN A 136 18.60 -2.67 7.65
C ASN A 136 17.91 -2.22 8.94
N ILE A 137 16.72 -2.73 9.20
CA ILE A 137 16.00 -2.43 10.43
C ILE A 137 16.05 -3.67 11.34
N GLU A 138 16.50 -3.50 12.58
CA GLU A 138 16.56 -4.56 13.58
C GLU A 138 15.15 -5.02 13.96
N ALA A 139 14.83 -6.31 13.78
CA ALA A 139 13.50 -6.85 14.03
C ALA A 139 13.12 -6.90 15.52
N GLU A 140 14.02 -6.57 16.46
CA GLU A 140 13.63 -6.41 17.87
C GLU A 140 12.57 -5.31 18.05
N LYS A 141 12.50 -4.35 17.11
CA LYS A 141 11.48 -3.31 17.07
C LYS A 141 10.22 -3.69 16.30
N TYR A 142 10.09 -4.91 15.76
CA TYR A 142 9.03 -5.28 14.78
C TYR A 142 7.74 -5.87 15.37
N THR A 143 7.76 -6.54 16.53
CA THR A 143 6.53 -7.04 17.19
C THR A 143 6.82 -7.75 18.52
N TYR A 144 5.84 -7.74 19.42
CA TYR A 144 5.72 -8.53 20.66
C TYR A 144 5.92 -10.07 20.51
N CYS A 145 6.23 -10.58 19.32
CA CYS A 145 6.24 -12.00 18.99
C CYS A 145 7.35 -12.33 17.98
N LYS A 146 8.61 -12.37 18.43
CA LYS A 146 9.62 -13.36 17.98
C LYS A 146 10.88 -13.20 18.83
N HIS A 147 11.11 -14.18 19.70
CA HIS A 147 12.45 -14.46 20.19
C HIS A 147 13.34 -14.80 19.00
N GLY A 148 14.39 -14.00 18.78
CA GLY A 148 15.40 -14.22 17.74
C GLY A 148 15.59 -12.99 16.86
N GLY A 149 16.59 -12.16 17.17
CA GLY A 149 16.93 -10.99 16.38
C GLY A 149 17.34 -11.36 14.95
N TYR A 150 16.63 -10.83 13.97
CA TYR A 150 17.02 -10.82 12.56
C TYR A 150 16.85 -9.40 12.00
N THR A 151 17.62 -9.02 11.00
CA THR A 151 17.47 -7.73 10.31
C THR A 151 16.60 -7.93 9.08
N ILE A 152 15.59 -7.09 8.91
CA ILE A 152 14.80 -7.04 7.67
C ILE A 152 15.24 -5.79 6.92
N LYS A 153 15.45 -5.92 5.61
CA LYS A 153 15.72 -4.79 4.73
C LYS A 153 14.42 -4.26 4.17
N GLU A 154 14.06 -3.05 4.54
CA GLU A 154 12.81 -2.43 4.10
C GLU A 154 13.03 -0.97 3.70
N TYR A 155 12.06 -0.43 2.96
CA TYR A 155 12.04 0.99 2.62
C TYR A 155 11.43 1.80 3.77
N ILE A 156 12.09 2.87 4.20
CA ILE A 156 11.62 3.71 5.30
C ILE A 156 12.04 5.17 5.07
N ASP A 157 11.21 6.13 5.47
CA ASP A 157 11.60 7.54 5.40
C ASP A 157 12.40 7.98 6.63
N GLU A 158 13.22 9.02 6.47
CA GLU A 158 14.09 9.56 7.51
C GLU A 158 13.34 9.97 8.79
N GLU A 159 12.13 10.52 8.65
CA GLU A 159 11.34 10.92 9.81
C GLU A 159 10.84 9.69 10.58
N ALA A 160 10.41 8.62 9.90
CA ALA A 160 10.07 7.36 10.56
C ALA A 160 11.29 6.75 11.28
N ILE A 161 12.51 6.85 10.73
CA ILE A 161 13.73 6.43 11.43
C ILE A 161 13.89 7.23 12.73
N ARG A 162 13.79 8.57 12.66
CA ARG A 162 13.88 9.44 13.85
C ARG A 162 12.83 9.05 14.89
N MET A 163 11.59 8.80 14.48
CA MET A 163 10.52 8.36 15.38
C MET A 163 10.90 7.06 16.12
N ILE A 164 11.61 6.15 15.45
CA ILE A 164 12.05 4.87 16.01
C ILE A 164 13.27 5.01 16.92
N THR A 165 14.20 5.91 16.60
CA THR A 165 15.46 6.08 17.34
C THR A 165 15.34 7.05 18.51
N GLU A 166 14.50 8.07 18.38
CA GLU A 166 14.40 9.18 19.34
C GLU A 166 13.05 9.18 20.06
N ASP A 167 11.93 8.95 19.36
CA ASP A 167 10.60 9.06 19.94
C ASP A 167 10.06 7.75 20.55
N GLY A 168 10.81 6.66 20.42
CA GLY A 168 10.47 5.35 20.97
C GLY A 168 9.37 4.60 20.21
N PHE A 169 9.18 4.89 18.91
CA PHE A 169 8.29 4.10 18.06
C PHE A 169 8.88 2.71 17.77
N THR A 170 7.97 1.76 17.63
CA THR A 170 8.25 0.41 17.09
C THR A 170 7.69 0.28 15.69
N LEU A 171 8.16 -0.68 14.91
CA LEU A 171 7.56 -1.05 13.64
C LEU A 171 6.44 -2.05 13.82
N GLY A 172 5.55 -2.11 12.84
CA GLY A 172 4.40 -2.98 12.88
C GLY A 172 4.05 -3.71 11.62
#